data_AF-A0A392MI76-F1
#
_entry.id   AF-A0A392MI76-F1
#
_cell.length_a   1.000
_cell.length_b   1.000
_cell.length_c   1.000
_cell.angle_alpha   90.00
_cell.angle_beta   90.00
_cell.angle_gamma   90.00
#
_symmetry.space_group_name_H-M   'P 1'
#
loop_
_entity.id
_entity.type
_entity.pdbx_description
1 polymer ?
#
loop_
_entity_poly.entity_id
_entity_poly.type
_entity_poly.pdbx_seq_one_letter_code
_entity_poly.pdbx_strand_id
1 'polypeptide(L)'
;MSIECDTRFFGVIRPPPESLEERGKRLKSEPEPEPEPKPKRKPEPKPLPVWETKAIEDLKLSDFSMYDDDIKPFMFMCVNFTYRNKAQIKKDMEIEAAIADYKHRSRNLSVFDAIPPPKIAQDGYRCWTAVPLPIT
;
A
#
# COMPACT_ATOMS: atom_id res chain seq x y z
N MET A 1 33.06 15.00 -10.11
CA MET A 1 32.53 16.31 -10.54
C MET A 1 31.30 16.58 -9.70
N SER A 2 31.47 17.32 -8.61
CA SER A 2 30.40 17.68 -7.67
C SER A 2 30.19 19.17 -7.83
N ILE A 3 29.01 19.58 -8.29
CA ILE A 3 28.63 20.99 -8.38
C ILE A 3 27.75 21.33 -7.18
N GLU A 4 28.38 21.87 -6.15
CA GLU A 4 27.70 22.56 -5.06
C GLU A 4 27.43 24.00 -5.53
N CYS A 5 26.16 24.37 -5.67
CA CYS A 5 25.77 25.77 -5.89
C CYS A 5 25.21 26.33 -4.58
N ASP A 6 26.08 27.01 -3.84
CA ASP A 6 25.75 27.83 -2.68
C ASP A 6 25.71 29.30 -3.13
N THR A 7 24.56 29.97 -3.02
CA THR A 7 24.49 31.45 -3.06
C THR A 7 23.31 31.98 -2.26
N ARG A 8 23.55 32.15 -0.95
CA ARG A 8 22.97 33.17 -0.06
C ARG A 8 23.36 34.58 -0.57
N PHE A 9 22.67 35.72 -0.43
CA PHE A 9 21.41 36.16 0.21
C PHE A 9 21.18 37.67 -0.12
N PHE A 10 19.94 38.14 0.03
CA PHE A 10 19.43 39.50 0.40
C PHE A 10 19.50 40.72 -0.56
N GLY A 11 18.31 41.31 -0.81
CA GLY A 11 18.01 42.68 -0.35
C GLY A 11 17.63 43.77 -1.38
N VAL A 12 16.34 44.19 -1.34
CA VAL A 12 15.78 45.58 -1.44
C VAL A 12 16.04 46.37 -2.76
N ILE A 13 15.14 47.08 -3.47
CA ILE A 13 14.10 48.08 -3.14
C ILE A 13 13.13 48.21 -4.34
N ARG A 14 11.82 48.39 -4.05
CA ARG A 14 10.71 48.71 -4.98
C ARG A 14 10.80 50.19 -5.45
N PRO A 15 10.58 50.53 -6.73
CA PRO A 15 10.27 51.91 -7.10
C PRO A 15 8.77 52.25 -6.84
N PRO A 16 8.43 53.54 -6.56
CA PRO A 16 7.06 53.98 -6.28
C PRO A 16 6.20 54.16 -7.55
N PRO A 17 4.85 54.16 -7.44
CA PRO A 17 3.95 54.26 -8.58
C PRO A 17 3.40 55.69 -8.79
N GLU A 18 3.55 56.22 -10.00
CA GLU A 18 2.84 57.38 -10.58
C GLU A 18 2.63 57.02 -12.08
N SER A 19 1.53 57.27 -12.80
CA SER A 19 0.34 58.11 -12.65
C SER A 19 -0.81 57.60 -13.54
N LEU A 20 -2.05 57.80 -13.09
CA LEU A 20 -3.33 58.13 -13.80
C LEU A 20 -3.21 58.39 -15.33
N GLU A 21 -4.07 57.97 -16.29
CA GLU A 21 -5.54 57.85 -16.42
C GLU A 21 -5.90 57.00 -17.66
N GLU A 22 -7.00 56.22 -17.65
CA GLU A 22 -8.13 56.41 -18.59
C GLU A 22 -9.23 55.34 -18.38
N ARG A 23 -10.41 55.83 -17.97
CA ARG A 23 -11.70 55.54 -18.61
C ARG A 23 -12.34 54.14 -18.45
N GLY A 24 -13.33 54.10 -17.55
CA GLY A 24 -14.68 53.75 -18.00
C GLY A 24 -15.49 52.71 -17.21
N LYS A 25 -16.35 53.21 -16.32
CA LYS A 25 -17.77 52.83 -16.16
C LYS A 25 -18.15 51.43 -15.61
N ARG A 26 -18.82 51.51 -14.44
CA ARG A 26 -20.03 50.77 -13.95
C ARG A 26 -19.84 49.54 -13.02
N LEU A 27 -19.92 49.82 -11.71
CA LEU A 27 -20.82 49.27 -10.67
C LEU A 27 -21.45 47.86 -10.81
N LYS A 28 -21.33 47.12 -9.68
CA LYS A 28 -21.97 45.85 -9.23
C LYS A 28 -21.28 44.60 -9.81
N SER A 29 -20.73 43.67 -9.03
CA SER A 29 -21.29 43.01 -7.83
C SER A 29 -20.16 42.34 -7.03
N GLU A 30 -20.23 42.40 -5.71
CA GLU A 30 -19.41 41.59 -4.80
C GLU A 30 -19.89 40.13 -4.88
N PRO A 31 -19.03 39.13 -5.10
CA PRO A 31 -19.41 37.74 -4.91
C PRO A 31 -19.42 37.43 -3.41
N GLU A 32 -20.60 37.10 -2.90
CA GLU A 32 -20.81 36.52 -1.58
C GLU A 32 -19.85 35.31 -1.38
N PRO A 33 -19.14 35.20 -0.24
CA PRO A 33 -18.22 34.09 -0.04
C PRO A 33 -18.99 32.76 0.01
N GLU A 34 -18.64 31.85 -0.90
CA GLU A 34 -19.14 30.47 -0.89
C GLU A 34 -18.89 29.82 0.48
N PRO A 35 -19.82 28.99 0.97
CA PRO A 35 -19.68 28.34 2.26
C PRO A 35 -18.46 27.43 2.27
N GLU A 36 -17.59 27.61 3.27
CA GLU A 36 -16.42 26.77 3.50
C GLU A 36 -16.81 25.27 3.46
N PRO A 37 -16.00 24.42 2.81
CA PRO A 37 -16.27 23.01 2.74
C PRO A 37 -16.28 22.42 4.15
N LYS A 38 -17.46 21.97 4.60
CA LYS A 38 -17.62 21.23 5.85
C LYS A 38 -16.56 20.11 5.92
N PRO A 39 -15.79 20.00 7.02
CA PRO A 39 -14.78 18.95 7.14
C PRO A 39 -15.46 17.59 6.98
N LYS A 40 -15.06 16.87 5.93
CA LYS A 40 -15.46 15.47 5.70
C LYS A 40 -15.08 14.69 6.96
N ARG A 41 -16.09 14.17 7.68
CA ARG A 41 -15.90 13.30 8.85
C ARG A 41 -14.92 12.19 8.46
N LYS A 42 -13.80 12.10 9.19
CA LYS A 42 -12.90 10.95 9.08
C LYS A 42 -13.72 9.67 9.38
N PRO A 43 -13.54 8.57 8.63
CA PRO A 43 -14.17 7.30 8.96
C PRO A 43 -13.81 6.92 10.39
N GLU A 44 -14.79 6.48 11.18
CA GLU A 44 -14.51 5.90 12.49
C GLU A 44 -13.56 4.70 12.35
N PRO A 45 -12.57 4.54 13.24
CA PRO A 45 -11.66 3.41 13.20
C PRO A 45 -12.44 2.11 13.30
N LYS A 46 -12.20 1.18 12.37
CA LYS A 46 -12.72 -0.18 12.51
C LYS A 46 -12.13 -0.79 13.79
N PRO A 47 -12.94 -1.49 14.61
CA PRO A 47 -12.41 -2.19 15.77
C PRO A 47 -11.34 -3.18 15.30
N LEU A 48 -10.15 -3.07 15.87
CA LEU A 48 -9.06 -4.01 15.61
C LEU A 48 -9.47 -5.38 16.17
N PRO A 49 -9.11 -6.48 15.48
CA PRO A 49 -9.37 -7.80 16.00
C PRO A 49 -8.63 -8.02 17.32
N VAL A 50 -9.25 -8.76 18.25
CA VAL A 50 -8.79 -8.94 19.63
C VAL A 50 -7.38 -9.54 19.71
N TRP A 51 -6.94 -10.30 18.71
CA TRP A 51 -5.61 -10.89 18.70
C TRP A 51 -4.50 -9.86 18.42
N GLU A 52 -4.79 -8.74 17.75
CA GLU A 52 -3.79 -7.69 17.47
C GLU A 52 -3.34 -6.94 18.73
N THR A 53 -4.13 -6.99 19.81
CA THR A 53 -3.78 -6.36 21.09
C THR A 53 -3.05 -7.30 22.04
N LYS A 54 -2.96 -8.60 21.73
CA LYS A 54 -2.26 -9.59 22.54
C LYS A 54 -0.76 -9.55 22.28
N ALA A 55 0.02 -9.88 23.31
CA ALA A 55 1.44 -10.14 23.14
C ALA A 55 1.64 -11.36 22.21
N ILE A 56 2.74 -11.37 21.45
CA ILE A 56 3.01 -12.44 20.46
C ILE A 56 3.14 -13.80 21.15
N GLU A 57 3.65 -13.80 22.38
CA GLU A 57 3.84 -14.95 23.24
C GLU A 57 2.51 -15.59 23.69
N ASP A 58 1.45 -14.78 23.83
CA ASP A 58 0.13 -15.21 24.28
C ASP A 58 -0.80 -15.61 23.13
N LEU A 59 -0.40 -15.37 21.88
CA LEU A 59 -1.17 -15.74 20.70
C LEU A 59 -1.29 -17.25 20.59
N LYS A 60 -2.51 -17.72 20.31
CA LYS A 60 -2.82 -19.14 20.04
C LYS A 60 -3.49 -19.28 18.69
N LEU A 61 -3.40 -20.48 18.10
CA LEU A 61 -4.08 -20.80 16.84
C LEU A 61 -5.59 -20.50 16.89
N SER A 62 -6.23 -20.72 18.05
CA SER A 62 -7.66 -20.45 18.24
C SER A 62 -8.05 -18.98 18.06
N ASP A 63 -7.11 -18.06 18.30
CA ASP A 63 -7.35 -16.61 18.13
C ASP A 63 -7.57 -16.22 16.67
N PHE A 64 -7.16 -17.09 15.73
CA PHE A 64 -7.29 -16.88 14.29
C PHE A 64 -8.45 -17.67 13.68
N SER A 65 -9.21 -18.43 14.47
CA SER A 65 -10.29 -19.29 13.97
C SER A 65 -11.38 -18.53 13.19
N MET A 66 -11.56 -17.24 13.45
CA MET A 66 -12.48 -16.38 12.69
C MET A 66 -12.11 -16.23 11.20
N TYR A 67 -10.87 -16.56 10.82
CA TYR A 67 -10.41 -16.54 9.42
C TYR A 67 -10.50 -17.90 8.73
N ASP A 68 -10.88 -18.97 9.43
CA ASP A 68 -10.80 -20.35 8.90
C ASP A 68 -11.59 -20.51 7.59
N ASP A 69 -12.78 -19.91 7.52
CA ASP A 69 -13.70 -20.01 6.39
C ASP A 69 -13.61 -18.82 5.42
N ASP A 70 -12.66 -17.91 5.62
CA ASP A 70 -12.46 -16.79 4.70
C ASP A 70 -12.03 -17.29 3.33
N ILE A 71 -12.70 -16.78 2.30
CA ILE A 71 -12.39 -17.08 0.89
C ILE A 71 -11.00 -16.55 0.52
N LYS A 72 -10.57 -15.45 1.17
CA LYS A 72 -9.28 -14.84 0.91
C LYS A 72 -8.18 -15.65 1.62
N PRO A 73 -7.13 -16.07 0.90
CA PRO A 73 -5.97 -16.71 1.53
C PRO A 73 -5.35 -15.79 2.60
N PHE A 74 -5.19 -16.32 3.80
CA PHE A 74 -4.61 -15.63 4.93
C PHE A 74 -3.63 -16.55 5.68
N MET A 75 -2.48 -15.98 6.02
CA MET A 75 -1.43 -16.63 6.79
C MET A 75 -0.91 -15.64 7.83
N PHE A 76 -0.66 -16.14 9.03
CA PHE A 76 0.03 -15.41 10.07
C PHE A 76 1.22 -16.24 10.55
N MET A 77 2.40 -15.64 10.62
CA MET A 77 3.62 -16.29 11.08
C MET A 77 4.17 -15.56 12.29
N CYS A 78 4.42 -16.30 13.36
CA CYS A 78 5.20 -15.83 14.50
C CYS A 78 6.30 -16.85 14.83
N VAL A 79 7.13 -16.54 15.82
CA VAL A 79 8.22 -17.41 16.26
C VAL A 79 7.74 -18.78 16.76
N ASN A 80 6.53 -18.83 17.32
CA ASN A 80 5.99 -20.04 17.97
C ASN A 80 5.18 -20.93 17.04
N PHE A 81 4.50 -20.35 16.04
CA PHE A 81 3.64 -21.11 15.13
C PHE A 81 3.40 -20.37 13.82
N THR A 82 2.85 -21.09 12.85
CA THR A 82 2.31 -20.55 11.60
C THR A 82 0.85 -20.94 11.48
N TYR A 83 -0.03 -19.95 11.44
CA TYR A 83 -1.44 -20.13 11.12
C TYR A 83 -1.66 -19.97 9.62
N ARG A 84 -2.47 -20.85 9.04
CA ARG A 84 -2.96 -20.78 7.65
C ARG A 84 -4.44 -21.08 7.65
N ASN A 85 -5.24 -20.22 7.04
CA ASN A 85 -6.65 -20.53 6.86
C ASN A 85 -6.88 -21.56 5.74
N LYS A 86 -8.11 -22.05 5.61
CA LYS A 86 -8.45 -23.10 4.62
C LYS A 86 -8.16 -22.64 3.19
N ALA A 87 -8.42 -21.38 2.86
CA ALA A 87 -8.12 -20.83 1.53
C ALA A 87 -6.61 -20.81 1.23
N GLN A 88 -5.76 -20.45 2.21
CA GLN A 88 -4.32 -20.51 2.05
C GLN A 88 -3.81 -21.94 1.92
N ILE A 89 -4.31 -22.88 2.73
CA ILE A 89 -3.94 -24.30 2.63
C ILE A 89 -4.25 -24.83 1.23
N LYS A 90 -5.44 -24.53 0.69
CA LYS A 90 -5.83 -24.93 -0.66
C LYS A 90 -4.89 -24.32 -1.71
N LYS A 91 -4.58 -23.02 -1.59
CA LYS A 91 -3.65 -22.33 -2.49
C LYS A 91 -2.26 -22.96 -2.46
N ASP A 92 -1.75 -23.29 -1.27
CA ASP A 92 -0.44 -23.95 -1.12
C ASP A 92 -0.44 -25.31 -1.83
N MET A 93 -1.50 -26.11 -1.69
CA MET A 93 -1.65 -27.40 -2.38
C MET A 93 -1.66 -27.24 -3.91
N GLU A 94 -2.38 -26.24 -4.44
CA GLU A 94 -2.41 -25.96 -5.88
C GLU A 94 -1.04 -25.54 -6.42
N ILE A 95 -0.30 -24.72 -5.66
CA ILE A 95 1.07 -24.32 -5.99
C ILE A 95 1.99 -25.54 -6.00
N GLU A 96 1.93 -26.39 -4.97
CA GLU A 96 2.77 -27.58 -4.86
C GLU A 96 2.51 -28.55 -6.03
N ALA A 97 1.25 -28.81 -6.36
CA ALA A 97 0.87 -29.63 -7.50
C ALA A 97 1.39 -29.05 -8.82
N ALA A 98 1.24 -27.74 -9.04
CA ALA A 98 1.73 -27.08 -10.25
C ALA A 98 3.26 -27.13 -10.37
N ILE A 99 3.99 -26.98 -9.26
CA ILE A 99 5.45 -27.10 -9.23
C ILE A 99 5.89 -28.54 -9.50
N ALA A 100 5.20 -29.52 -8.92
CA ALA A 100 5.50 -30.93 -9.15
C ALA A 100 5.32 -31.32 -10.63
N ASP A 101 4.20 -30.91 -11.23
CA ASP A 101 3.94 -31.10 -12.66
C ASP A 101 4.97 -30.36 -13.54
N TYR A 102 5.29 -29.11 -13.21
CA TYR A 102 6.33 -28.35 -13.90
C TYR A 102 7.69 -29.06 -13.86
N LYS A 103 8.10 -29.54 -12.68
CA LYS A 103 9.34 -30.31 -12.51
C LYS A 103 9.30 -31.59 -13.32
N HIS A 104 8.15 -32.27 -13.38
CA HIS A 104 8.01 -33.47 -14.20
C HIS A 104 8.21 -33.17 -15.69
N ARG A 105 7.57 -32.13 -16.22
CA ARG A 105 7.66 -31.72 -17.64
C ARG A 105 9.02 -31.16 -18.04
N SER A 106 9.74 -30.54 -17.11
CA SER A 106 11.02 -29.87 -17.39
C SER A 106 12.26 -30.76 -17.28
N ARG A 107 12.17 -31.97 -16.69
CA ARG A 107 13.32 -32.84 -16.39
C ARG A 107 14.26 -33.14 -17.56
N ASN A 108 13.73 -33.23 -18.79
CA ASN A 108 14.49 -33.64 -19.97
C ASN A 108 14.52 -32.58 -21.06
N LEU A 109 14.22 -31.32 -20.72
CA LEU A 109 14.26 -30.22 -21.68
C LEU A 109 15.67 -29.64 -21.79
N SER A 110 16.04 -29.29 -23.01
CA SER A 110 17.21 -28.44 -23.27
C SER A 110 16.99 -27.07 -22.63
N VAL A 111 18.08 -26.38 -22.29
CA VAL A 111 18.02 -25.00 -21.79
C VAL A 111 17.34 -24.07 -22.80
N PHE A 112 17.47 -24.35 -24.10
CA PHE A 112 16.83 -23.57 -25.16
C PHE A 112 15.33 -23.82 -25.31
N ASP A 113 14.82 -24.95 -24.79
CA ASP A 113 13.42 -25.35 -24.86
C ASP A 113 12.73 -25.29 -23.48
N ALA A 114 13.29 -24.51 -22.56
CA ALA A 114 12.79 -24.43 -21.19
C ALA A 114 11.35 -23.92 -21.16
N ILE A 115 10.46 -24.70 -20.53
CA ILE A 115 9.09 -24.27 -20.24
C ILE A 115 9.14 -23.24 -19.10
N PRO A 116 8.33 -22.17 -19.15
CA PRO A 116 8.26 -21.21 -18.05
C PRO A 116 7.65 -21.85 -16.79
N PRO A 117 8.09 -21.42 -15.59
CA PRO A 117 7.49 -21.88 -14.34
C PRO A 117 6.02 -21.44 -14.24
N PRO A 118 5.19 -22.19 -13.49
CA PRO A 118 3.76 -21.92 -13.41
C PRO A 118 3.49 -20.58 -12.72
N LYS A 119 2.61 -19.74 -13.32
CA LYS A 119 2.28 -18.39 -12.81
C LYS A 119 1.76 -18.40 -11.37
N ILE A 120 0.99 -19.44 -11.00
CA ILE A 120 0.46 -19.57 -9.63
C ILE A 120 1.57 -19.65 -8.56
N ALA A 121 2.73 -20.20 -8.92
CA ALA A 121 3.90 -20.24 -8.04
C ALA A 121 4.66 -18.90 -7.99
N GLN A 122 4.50 -18.03 -8.99
CA GLN A 122 5.12 -16.70 -9.00
C GLN A 122 4.39 -15.71 -8.07
N ASP A 123 3.07 -15.85 -7.94
CA ASP A 123 2.25 -14.97 -7.09
C ASP A 123 2.22 -15.39 -5.61
N GLY A 124 2.62 -16.62 -5.30
CA GLY A 124 2.71 -17.13 -3.92
C GLY A 124 3.74 -16.42 -3.04
N TYR A 125 4.75 -15.79 -3.65
CA TYR A 125 5.84 -15.09 -2.95
C TYR A 125 5.67 -13.57 -2.87
N ARG A 126 4.62 -12.98 -3.47
CA ARG A 126 4.31 -11.53 -3.33
C ARG A 126 3.47 -11.22 -2.09
N CYS A 127 3.75 -11.85 -0.94
CA CYS A 127 3.09 -11.55 0.33
C CYS A 127 3.68 -10.31 1.03
N TRP A 128 3.96 -9.21 0.32
CA TRP A 128 4.31 -7.94 0.97
C TRP A 128 3.87 -6.76 0.08
N THR A 129 2.56 -6.49 0.00
CA THR A 129 2.15 -5.08 -0.18
C THR A 129 2.44 -4.38 1.14
N ALA A 130 3.52 -3.61 1.14
CA ALA A 130 4.00 -2.78 2.23
C ALA A 130 2.84 -2.09 2.96
N VAL A 131 2.69 -2.41 4.25
CA VAL A 131 2.04 -1.48 5.19
C VAL A 131 3.07 -0.37 5.41
N PRO A 132 2.82 0.89 5.01
CA PRO A 132 3.74 1.97 5.33
C PRO A 132 3.77 2.13 6.85
N LEU A 133 4.95 1.92 7.44
CA LEU A 133 5.21 2.35 8.81
C LEU A 133 5.10 3.89 8.83
N PRO A 134 4.36 4.48 9.78
CA PRO A 134 4.38 5.93 9.95
C PRO A 134 5.81 6.34 10.33
N ILE A 135 6.44 7.10 9.44
CA ILE A 135 7.67 7.81 9.77
C ILE A 135 7.27 8.84 10.81
N THR A 136 7.87 8.72 11.99
CA THR A 136 7.76 9.67 13.10
C THR A 136 8.75 10.81 12.89
#